data_AF-A0A838KJX4-F1
#
_entry.id   AF-A0A838KJX4-F1
#
_cell.length_a   1.000
_cell.length_b   1.000
_cell.length_c   1.000
_cell.angle_alpha   90.00
_cell.angle_beta   90.00
_cell.angle_gamma   90.00
#
_symmetry.space_group_name_H-M   'P 1'
#
loop_
_entity.id
_entity.type
_entity.pdbx_description
1 polymer ?
#
loop_
_entity_poly.entity_id
_entity_poly.type
_entity_poly.pdbx_seq_one_letter_code
_entity_poly.pdbx_strand_id
1 'polypeptide(L)'
;MVDWDVAVATGSRLVKSGPQIDPAEARQAVADLRTYAGQAHRHVADFSGLVAPTEGSSVAVIDRPGWIKANAAGFRTVLEPLIEKLQERRTSSSPVGDAIGSKVTGAQTGTLLAFLASKVLGQYELFPPYGEEPSERPGRLLLVAPNIVSAEREMGVDSRDFRLWVCLHEETHRVQFGAVPWLRDHMMGEIRDFVAATDVDPAALAERLRAAAAVAYSAIRDGFDPDSTDTGGSLVEAVQTPAQREILDRITALMSLLEGHADYVMDGVGPSVIPSVVKIRAKFQARRKEANRVEQ
;
A
#
# COMPACT_ATOMS: atom_id res chain seq x y z
N MET A 1 -14.55 11.38 -13.53
CA MET A 1 -14.74 9.91 -13.45
C MET A 1 -13.40 9.27 -13.74
N VAL A 2 -13.05 8.13 -13.15
CA VAL A 2 -11.78 7.46 -13.45
C VAL A 2 -12.07 6.35 -14.47
N ASP A 3 -11.38 6.38 -15.61
CA ASP A 3 -11.35 5.23 -16.52
C ASP A 3 -10.33 4.20 -15.97
N TRP A 4 -10.83 3.19 -15.27
CA TRP A 4 -10.01 2.17 -14.59
C TRP A 4 -9.28 1.26 -15.57
N ASP A 5 -9.84 1.02 -16.76
CA ASP A 5 -9.18 0.25 -17.80
C ASP A 5 -7.96 1.01 -18.35
N VAL A 6 -8.11 2.32 -18.57
CA VAL A 6 -6.99 3.20 -18.91
C VAL A 6 -5.98 3.29 -17.77
N ALA A 7 -6.41 3.31 -16.52
CA ALA A 7 -5.51 3.31 -15.36
C ALA A 7 -4.66 2.03 -15.31
N VAL A 8 -5.29 0.85 -15.44
CA VAL A 8 -4.59 -0.44 -15.46
C VAL A 8 -3.66 -0.55 -16.67
N ALA A 9 -4.11 -0.14 -17.86
CA ALA A 9 -3.31 -0.19 -19.08
C ALA A 9 -2.10 0.75 -19.01
N THR A 10 -2.31 2.00 -18.59
CA THR A 10 -1.25 3.00 -18.39
C THR A 10 -0.26 2.52 -17.34
N GLY A 11 -0.75 2.07 -16.19
CA GLY A 11 0.10 1.61 -15.10
C GLY A 11 0.95 0.40 -15.48
N SER A 12 0.33 -0.60 -16.13
CA SER A 12 1.03 -1.80 -16.58
C SER A 12 2.09 -1.51 -17.64
N ARG A 13 1.91 -0.46 -18.45
CA ARG A 13 2.88 -0.04 -19.46
C ARG A 13 4.03 0.79 -18.88
N LEU A 14 3.75 1.63 -17.88
CA LEU A 14 4.75 2.52 -17.27
C LEU A 14 5.63 1.80 -16.24
N VAL A 15 5.09 0.79 -15.56
CA VAL A 15 5.83 0.10 -14.53
C VAL A 15 7.02 -0.65 -15.15
N LYS A 16 8.22 -0.39 -14.63
CA LYS A 16 9.43 -1.08 -15.11
C LYS A 16 9.28 -2.58 -14.88
N SER A 17 9.89 -3.38 -15.76
CA SER A 17 10.05 -4.81 -15.51
C SER A 17 10.89 -5.06 -14.26
N GLY A 18 10.76 -6.26 -13.70
CA GLY A 18 11.62 -6.76 -12.63
C GLY A 18 13.10 -6.84 -13.03
N PRO A 19 13.95 -7.29 -12.09
CA PRO A 19 15.36 -7.52 -12.39
C PRO A 19 15.49 -8.53 -13.55
N GLN A 20 16.47 -8.30 -14.43
CA GLN A 20 16.75 -9.23 -15.53
C GLN A 20 17.49 -10.44 -14.96
N ILE A 21 16.78 -11.56 -14.85
CA ILE A 21 17.26 -12.82 -14.25
C ILE A 21 16.94 -13.99 -15.16
N ASP A 22 17.60 -15.12 -14.95
CA ASP A 22 17.32 -16.33 -15.71
C ASP A 22 15.87 -16.82 -15.42
N PRO A 23 15.12 -17.29 -16.43
CA PRO A 23 13.76 -17.79 -16.22
C PRO A 23 13.66 -18.94 -15.20
N ALA A 24 14.68 -19.78 -15.06
CA ALA A 24 14.72 -20.81 -14.03
C ALA A 24 14.89 -20.21 -12.63
N GLU A 25 15.73 -19.19 -12.49
CA GLU A 25 15.86 -18.43 -11.24
C GLU A 25 14.54 -17.76 -10.84
N ALA A 26 13.83 -17.15 -11.80
CA ALA A 26 12.52 -16.56 -11.55
C ALA A 26 11.49 -17.59 -11.07
N ARG A 27 11.44 -18.77 -11.70
CA ARG A 27 10.57 -19.88 -11.29
C ARG A 27 10.92 -20.38 -9.88
N GLN A 28 12.22 -20.47 -9.58
CA GLN A 28 12.68 -20.87 -8.25
C GLN A 28 12.26 -19.85 -7.19
N ALA A 29 12.46 -18.54 -7.44
CA ALA A 29 12.03 -17.50 -6.51
C ALA A 29 10.53 -17.54 -6.21
N VAL A 30 9.70 -17.77 -7.23
CA VAL A 30 8.25 -17.94 -7.04
C VAL A 30 7.92 -19.21 -6.24
N ALA A 31 8.60 -20.31 -6.49
CA ALA A 31 8.42 -21.56 -5.75
C ALA A 31 8.84 -21.42 -4.28
N ASP A 32 9.96 -20.75 -4.03
CA ASP A 32 10.46 -20.45 -2.68
C ASP A 32 9.46 -19.59 -1.91
N LEU A 33 8.95 -18.50 -2.51
CA LEU A 33 7.97 -17.62 -1.88
C LEU A 33 6.69 -18.36 -1.47
N ARG A 34 6.17 -19.24 -2.33
CA ARG A 34 5.01 -20.09 -1.99
C ARG A 34 5.32 -21.03 -0.82
N THR A 35 6.50 -21.63 -0.84
CA THR A 35 6.96 -22.55 0.21
C THR A 35 7.11 -21.82 1.55
N TYR A 36 7.77 -20.67 1.55
CA TYR A 36 8.03 -19.88 2.75
C TYR A 36 6.79 -19.21 3.30
N ALA A 37 5.83 -18.80 2.46
CA ALA A 37 4.52 -18.33 2.94
C ALA A 37 3.78 -19.44 3.71
N GLY A 38 3.84 -20.69 3.23
CA GLY A 38 3.30 -21.83 3.97
C GLY A 38 4.02 -22.12 5.30
N GLN A 39 5.34 -21.93 5.36
CA GLN A 39 6.12 -22.09 6.59
C GLN A 39 5.86 -20.96 7.60
N ALA A 40 5.75 -19.72 7.11
CA ALA A 40 5.56 -18.53 7.91
C ALA A 40 4.32 -18.65 8.83
N HIS A 41 3.24 -19.25 8.32
CA HIS A 41 2.00 -19.46 9.08
C HIS A 41 2.24 -20.09 10.45
N ARG A 42 3.00 -21.19 10.49
CA ARG A 42 3.26 -21.91 11.74
C ARG A 42 4.11 -21.06 12.69
N HIS A 43 5.17 -20.44 12.18
CA HIS A 43 6.07 -19.64 13.00
C HIS A 43 5.36 -18.43 13.65
N VAL A 44 4.51 -17.74 12.90
CA VAL A 44 3.72 -16.61 13.41
C VAL A 44 2.70 -17.09 14.44
N ALA A 45 1.97 -18.18 14.16
CA ALA A 45 0.99 -18.72 15.09
C ALA A 45 1.64 -19.20 16.41
N ASP A 46 2.75 -19.95 16.32
CA ASP A 46 3.47 -20.49 17.47
C ASP A 46 4.02 -19.37 18.38
N PHE A 47 4.52 -18.28 17.80
CA PHE A 47 5.07 -17.16 18.56
C PHE A 47 3.98 -16.22 19.12
N SER A 48 3.06 -15.77 18.27
CA SER A 48 2.07 -14.75 18.64
C SER A 48 0.89 -15.30 19.45
N GLY A 49 0.62 -16.60 19.36
CA GLY A 49 -0.59 -17.23 19.90
C GLY A 49 -1.88 -16.83 19.16
N LEU A 50 -1.79 -16.00 18.12
CA LEU A 50 -2.92 -15.59 17.30
C LEU A 50 -3.22 -16.68 16.26
N VAL A 51 -4.47 -17.12 16.22
CA VAL A 51 -4.95 -18.12 15.27
C VAL A 51 -5.97 -17.49 14.35
N ALA A 52 -5.61 -17.35 13.08
CA ALA A 52 -6.51 -16.90 12.02
C ALA A 52 -6.95 -18.09 11.17
N PRO A 53 -8.22 -18.12 10.71
CA PRO A 53 -8.67 -19.11 9.74
C PRO A 53 -7.76 -19.16 8.51
N THR A 54 -7.41 -20.36 8.07
CA THR A 54 -6.60 -20.59 6.87
C THR A 54 -7.43 -21.03 5.67
N GLU A 55 -8.65 -21.52 5.93
CA GLU A 55 -9.62 -21.89 4.89
C GLU A 55 -9.92 -20.68 3.99
N GLY A 56 -9.65 -20.82 2.69
CA GLY A 56 -9.83 -19.76 1.70
C GLY A 56 -8.74 -18.68 1.65
N SER A 57 -7.81 -18.63 2.62
CA SER A 57 -6.66 -17.73 2.53
C SER A 57 -5.68 -18.25 1.48
N SER A 58 -5.49 -17.48 0.41
CA SER A 58 -4.58 -17.85 -0.68
C SER A 58 -3.35 -16.94 -0.69
N VAL A 59 -2.19 -17.53 -0.96
CA VAL A 59 -0.95 -16.80 -1.23
C VAL A 59 -0.87 -16.58 -2.74
N ALA A 60 -0.88 -15.32 -3.16
CA ALA A 60 -0.73 -14.94 -4.56
C ALA A 60 0.65 -14.32 -4.78
N VAL A 61 1.53 -15.09 -5.41
CA VAL A 61 2.82 -14.58 -5.89
C VAL A 61 2.60 -13.96 -7.27
N ILE A 62 2.76 -12.65 -7.37
CA ILE A 62 2.38 -11.85 -8.54
C ILE A 62 3.54 -10.98 -9.02
N ASP A 63 3.41 -10.48 -10.25
CA ASP A 63 4.27 -9.43 -10.80
C ASP A 63 3.64 -8.04 -10.58
N ARG A 64 4.36 -6.98 -11.01
CA ARG A 64 3.89 -5.60 -10.83
C ARG A 64 2.58 -5.29 -11.57
N PRO A 65 2.39 -5.70 -12.85
CA PRO A 65 1.09 -5.56 -13.51
C PRO A 65 -0.03 -6.33 -12.81
N GLY A 66 0.25 -7.53 -12.29
CA GLY A 66 -0.67 -8.29 -11.45
C GLY A 66 -1.10 -7.51 -10.21
N TRP A 67 -0.15 -6.86 -9.52
CA TRP A 67 -0.43 -6.02 -8.36
C TRP A 67 -1.30 -4.80 -8.72
N ILE A 68 -1.02 -4.15 -9.86
CA ILE A 68 -1.82 -3.01 -10.35
C ILE A 68 -3.27 -3.43 -10.59
N LYS A 69 -3.49 -4.56 -11.27
CA LYS A 69 -4.83 -5.09 -11.54
C LYS A 69 -5.58 -5.43 -10.26
N ALA A 70 -4.90 -6.10 -9.33
CA ALA A 70 -5.44 -6.50 -8.04
C ALA A 70 -5.92 -5.28 -7.22
N ASN A 71 -5.08 -4.24 -7.13
CA ASN A 71 -5.39 -3.06 -6.33
C ASN A 71 -6.35 -2.07 -7.02
N ALA A 72 -6.33 -1.96 -8.36
CA ALA A 72 -7.25 -1.09 -9.08
C ALA A 72 -8.73 -1.40 -8.78
N ALA A 73 -9.07 -2.68 -8.62
CA ALA A 73 -10.42 -3.10 -8.23
C ALA A 73 -10.77 -2.66 -6.79
N GLY A 74 -9.84 -2.78 -5.85
CA GLY A 74 -10.04 -2.32 -4.47
C GLY A 74 -10.20 -0.79 -4.38
N PHE A 75 -9.31 -0.04 -5.05
CA PHE A 75 -9.40 1.42 -5.11
C PHE A 75 -10.69 1.92 -5.76
N ARG A 76 -11.18 1.23 -6.79
CA ARG A 76 -12.49 1.53 -7.38
C ARG A 76 -13.60 1.47 -6.34
N THR A 77 -13.65 0.39 -5.56
CA THR A 77 -14.65 0.20 -4.49
C THR A 77 -14.58 1.30 -3.44
N VAL A 78 -13.38 1.66 -2.99
CA VAL A 78 -13.18 2.71 -1.97
C VAL A 78 -13.59 4.09 -2.48
N LEU A 79 -13.29 4.39 -3.73
CA LEU A 79 -13.52 5.72 -4.31
C LEU A 79 -14.91 5.88 -4.91
N GLU A 80 -15.70 4.82 -5.04
CA GLU A 80 -17.05 4.87 -5.63
C GLU A 80 -17.96 5.91 -4.95
N PRO A 81 -18.05 5.99 -3.60
CA PRO A 81 -18.86 7.02 -2.95
C PRO A 81 -18.40 8.44 -3.24
N LEU A 82 -17.09 8.66 -3.42
CA LEU A 82 -16.56 9.97 -3.80
C LEU A 82 -16.89 10.33 -5.24
N ILE A 83 -16.81 9.33 -6.13
CA ILE A 83 -17.14 9.48 -7.55
C ILE A 83 -18.63 9.82 -7.71
N GLU A 84 -19.51 9.16 -6.95
CA GLU A 84 -20.96 9.44 -6.93
C GLU A 84 -21.25 10.88 -6.47
N LYS A 85 -20.67 11.31 -5.34
CA LYS A 85 -20.78 12.70 -4.85
C LYS A 85 -20.34 13.73 -5.89
N LEU A 86 -19.27 13.45 -6.64
CA LEU A 86 -18.78 14.32 -7.71
C LEU A 86 -19.71 14.35 -8.93
N GLN A 87 -20.43 13.26 -9.21
CA GLN A 87 -21.41 13.21 -10.30
C GLN A 87 -22.66 14.00 -9.96
N GLU A 88 -23.20 13.84 -8.75
CA GLU A 88 -24.42 14.54 -8.30
C GLU A 88 -24.28 16.06 -8.32
N ARG A 89 -23.07 16.58 -8.04
CA ARG A 89 -22.79 18.02 -8.06
C ARG A 89 -22.49 18.59 -9.45
N ARG A 90 -22.35 17.76 -10.49
CA ARG A 90 -22.17 18.26 -11.86
C ARG A 90 -23.52 18.53 -12.50
N THR A 91 -23.86 19.81 -12.65
CA THR A 91 -25.15 20.24 -13.23
C THR A 91 -25.14 20.31 -14.76
N SER A 92 -23.99 20.25 -15.43
CA SER A 92 -23.91 20.24 -16.91
C SER A 92 -22.49 19.93 -17.42
N SER A 93 -22.25 18.73 -17.92
CA SER A 93 -21.06 18.40 -18.70
C SER A 93 -21.44 17.77 -20.04
N SER A 94 -20.72 18.13 -21.10
CA SER A 94 -20.89 17.50 -22.41
C SER A 94 -20.36 16.06 -22.35
N PRO A 95 -21.08 15.05 -22.90
CA PRO A 95 -20.66 13.64 -22.87
C PRO A 95 -19.24 13.40 -23.40
N VAL A 96 -18.81 14.22 -24.37
CA VAL A 96 -17.45 14.15 -24.95
C VAL A 96 -16.39 14.67 -23.96
N GLY A 97 -16.69 15.74 -23.23
CA GLY A 97 -15.79 16.29 -22.21
C GLY A 97 -15.61 15.34 -21.03
N ASP A 98 -16.66 14.62 -20.63
CA ASP A 98 -16.59 13.62 -19.58
C ASP A 98 -15.75 12.40 -19.97
N ALA A 99 -15.90 11.92 -21.21
CA ALA A 99 -15.11 10.80 -21.71
C ALA A 99 -13.62 11.13 -21.87
N ILE A 100 -13.28 12.38 -22.24
CA ILE A 100 -11.88 12.81 -22.30
C ILE A 100 -11.32 13.00 -20.89
N GLY A 101 -12.08 13.68 -20.02
CA GLY A 101 -11.70 13.87 -18.63
C GLY A 101 -11.47 12.55 -17.90
N SER A 102 -12.29 11.53 -18.17
CA SER A 102 -12.15 10.23 -17.51
C SER A 102 -10.89 9.48 -17.89
N LYS A 103 -10.49 9.56 -19.15
CA LYS A 103 -9.23 8.99 -19.64
C LYS A 103 -8.01 9.69 -19.07
N VAL A 104 -8.06 11.02 -18.91
CA VAL A 104 -6.97 11.80 -18.29
C VAL A 104 -6.79 11.40 -16.83
N THR A 105 -7.87 11.39 -16.04
CA THR A 105 -7.80 10.95 -14.63
C THR A 105 -7.41 9.47 -14.53
N GLY A 106 -7.87 8.62 -15.45
CA GLY A 106 -7.43 7.23 -15.58
C GLY A 106 -5.92 7.12 -15.77
N ALA A 107 -5.34 7.86 -16.72
CA ALA A 107 -3.90 7.84 -16.96
C ALA A 107 -3.07 8.34 -15.75
N GLN A 108 -3.53 9.40 -15.06
CA GLN A 108 -2.90 9.88 -13.83
C GLN A 108 -2.94 8.83 -12.71
N THR A 109 -4.11 8.20 -12.52
CA THR A 109 -4.28 7.10 -11.56
C THR A 109 -3.36 5.93 -11.91
N GLY A 110 -3.28 5.55 -13.18
CA GLY A 110 -2.37 4.50 -13.65
C GLY A 110 -0.89 4.82 -13.40
N THR A 111 -0.50 6.09 -13.54
CA THR A 111 0.87 6.55 -13.24
C THR A 111 1.20 6.40 -11.76
N LEU A 112 0.28 6.78 -10.87
CA LEU A 112 0.42 6.57 -9.43
C LEU A 112 0.50 5.07 -9.08
N LEU A 113 -0.37 4.25 -9.67
CA LEU A 113 -0.35 2.80 -9.47
C LEU A 113 0.97 2.17 -9.94
N ALA A 114 1.53 2.61 -11.07
CA ALA A 114 2.83 2.13 -11.53
C ALA A 114 3.96 2.47 -10.56
N PHE A 115 3.94 3.68 -9.99
CA PHE A 115 4.91 4.09 -8.98
C PHE A 115 4.81 3.21 -7.73
N LEU A 116 3.61 3.05 -7.17
CA LEU A 116 3.37 2.24 -5.97
C LEU A 116 3.75 0.76 -6.19
N ALA A 117 3.35 0.19 -7.33
CA ALA A 117 3.66 -1.19 -7.70
C ALA A 117 5.16 -1.50 -7.76
N SER A 118 6.02 -0.49 -7.90
CA SER A 118 7.48 -0.66 -7.91
C SER A 118 8.12 -0.72 -6.52
N LYS A 119 7.38 -0.35 -5.46
CA LYS A 119 7.88 -0.19 -4.09
C LYS A 119 7.35 -1.25 -3.13
N VAL A 120 6.13 -1.76 -3.36
CA VAL A 120 5.47 -2.72 -2.46
C VAL A 120 6.10 -4.11 -2.58
N LEU A 121 6.55 -4.69 -1.46
CA LEU A 121 7.18 -6.02 -1.44
C LEU A 121 6.14 -7.13 -1.28
N GLY A 122 5.24 -6.96 -0.33
CA GLY A 122 4.06 -7.78 -0.10
C GLY A 122 2.92 -6.91 0.40
N GLN A 123 1.73 -7.49 0.46
CA GLN A 123 0.55 -6.82 0.97
C GLN A 123 -0.46 -7.86 1.43
N TYR A 124 -1.01 -7.68 2.63
CA TYR A 124 -2.28 -8.29 2.98
C TYR A 124 -3.44 -7.48 2.37
N GLU A 125 -4.20 -8.09 1.48
CA GLU A 125 -5.34 -7.42 0.87
C GLU A 125 -6.53 -7.35 1.83
N LEU A 126 -6.95 -6.12 2.12
CA LEU A 126 -8.13 -5.83 2.93
C LEU A 126 -9.40 -5.67 2.10
N PHE A 127 -9.27 -5.34 0.81
CA PHE A 127 -10.40 -5.10 -0.08
C PHE A 127 -10.67 -6.35 -0.94
N PRO A 128 -11.92 -6.85 -0.97
CA PRO A 128 -12.30 -7.85 -1.95
C PRO A 128 -12.24 -7.28 -3.38
N PRO A 129 -12.21 -8.14 -4.41
CA PRO A 129 -12.43 -7.70 -5.79
C PRO A 129 -13.74 -6.92 -5.93
N TYR A 130 -13.78 -5.99 -6.87
CA TYR A 130 -14.96 -5.15 -7.14
C TYR A 130 -16.22 -6.00 -7.37
N GLY A 131 -17.27 -5.74 -6.60
CA GLY A 131 -18.56 -6.43 -6.71
C GLY A 131 -18.69 -7.71 -5.87
N GLU A 132 -17.69 -8.05 -5.05
CA GLU A 132 -17.79 -9.13 -4.05
C GLU A 132 -17.89 -8.55 -2.63
N GLU A 133 -18.69 -9.17 -1.78
CA GLU A 133 -18.82 -8.75 -0.38
C GLU A 133 -17.57 -9.20 0.43
N PRO A 134 -17.07 -8.39 1.39
CA PRO A 134 -15.89 -8.75 2.20
C PRO A 134 -16.04 -10.07 3.00
N SER A 135 -17.29 -10.53 3.20
CA SER A 135 -17.61 -11.82 3.83
C SER A 135 -17.43 -13.02 2.91
N GLU A 136 -17.34 -12.82 1.59
CA GLU A 136 -17.33 -13.91 0.60
C GLU A 136 -15.93 -14.49 0.36
N ARG A 137 -14.86 -13.75 0.66
CA ARG A 137 -13.48 -14.26 0.61
C ARG A 137 -12.60 -13.73 1.74
N PRO A 138 -11.81 -14.59 2.40
CA PRO A 138 -10.72 -14.13 3.26
C PRO A 138 -9.72 -13.31 2.43
N GLY A 139 -9.17 -12.24 3.01
CA GLY A 139 -8.09 -11.48 2.38
C GLY A 139 -6.93 -12.38 1.93
N ARG A 140 -6.31 -12.05 0.81
CA ARG A 140 -5.18 -12.81 0.26
C ARG A 140 -3.85 -12.14 0.60
N LEU A 141 -2.82 -12.97 0.77
CA LEU A 141 -1.45 -12.51 0.95
C LEU A 141 -0.82 -12.35 -0.43
N LEU A 142 -0.52 -11.11 -0.82
CA LEU A 142 0.17 -10.81 -2.07
C LEU A 142 1.68 -10.72 -1.83
N LEU A 143 2.45 -11.36 -2.70
CA LEU A 143 3.91 -11.25 -2.74
C LEU A 143 4.34 -10.79 -4.12
N VAL A 144 4.96 -9.61 -4.20
CA VAL A 144 5.41 -9.02 -5.48
C VAL A 144 6.82 -9.51 -5.78
N ALA A 145 6.92 -10.71 -6.36
CA ALA A 145 8.19 -11.42 -6.56
C ALA A 145 9.28 -10.55 -7.24
N PRO A 146 9.00 -9.75 -8.29
CA PRO A 146 10.01 -8.88 -8.87
C PRO A 146 10.63 -7.88 -7.89
N ASN A 147 9.84 -7.34 -6.96
CA ASN A 147 10.32 -6.36 -5.99
C ASN A 147 11.12 -7.03 -4.88
N ILE A 148 10.68 -8.21 -4.43
CA ILE A 148 11.42 -9.01 -3.45
C ILE A 148 12.80 -9.38 -4.01
N VAL A 149 12.87 -9.89 -5.25
CA VAL A 149 14.16 -10.23 -5.89
C VAL A 149 15.02 -9.00 -6.18
N SER A 150 14.42 -7.85 -6.52
CA SER A 150 15.19 -6.60 -6.62
C SER A 150 15.77 -6.20 -5.26
N ALA A 151 14.95 -6.17 -4.22
CA ALA A 151 15.35 -5.73 -2.89
C ALA A 151 16.41 -6.65 -2.27
N GLU A 152 16.29 -7.97 -2.42
CA GLU A 152 17.27 -8.92 -1.90
C GLU A 152 18.66 -8.71 -2.53
N ARG A 153 18.70 -8.43 -3.84
CA ARG A 153 19.92 -8.19 -4.61
C ARG A 153 20.54 -6.84 -4.29
N GLU A 154 19.73 -5.79 -4.28
CA GLU A 154 20.15 -4.42 -3.90
C GLU A 154 20.75 -4.41 -2.50
N MET A 155 20.13 -5.13 -1.56
CA MET A 155 20.63 -5.22 -0.20
C MET A 155 21.78 -6.21 -0.06
N GLY A 156 21.99 -7.17 -0.97
CA GLY A 156 23.02 -8.21 -0.79
C GLY A 156 22.82 -9.00 0.51
N VAL A 157 21.60 -9.50 0.70
CA VAL A 157 21.19 -10.36 1.82
C VAL A 157 21.01 -11.80 1.33
N ASP A 158 20.98 -12.76 2.26
CA ASP A 158 20.69 -14.15 1.91
C ASP A 158 19.26 -14.27 1.37
N SER A 159 19.10 -14.91 0.21
CA SER A 159 17.80 -14.98 -0.49
C SER A 159 16.78 -15.78 0.30
N ARG A 160 17.18 -16.89 0.94
CA ARG A 160 16.25 -17.73 1.70
C ARG A 160 15.74 -16.97 2.93
N ASP A 161 16.66 -16.40 3.68
CA ASP A 161 16.34 -15.66 4.89
C ASP A 161 15.50 -14.41 4.58
N PHE A 162 15.84 -13.66 3.54
CA PHE A 162 15.08 -12.46 3.17
C PHE A 162 13.67 -12.77 2.67
N ARG A 163 13.52 -13.78 1.80
CA ARG A 163 12.19 -14.15 1.29
C ARG A 163 11.30 -14.69 2.42
N LEU A 164 11.84 -15.51 3.33
CA LEU A 164 11.11 -15.95 4.52
C LEU A 164 10.78 -14.80 5.46
N TRP A 165 11.70 -13.85 5.63
CA TRP A 165 11.48 -12.64 6.43
C TRP A 165 10.30 -11.82 5.89
N VAL A 166 10.21 -11.61 4.57
CA VAL A 166 9.05 -10.97 3.95
C VAL A 166 7.77 -11.78 4.21
N CYS A 167 7.81 -13.11 3.98
CA CYS A 167 6.63 -13.96 4.21
C CYS A 167 6.13 -13.92 5.66
N LEU A 168 7.02 -13.89 6.66
CA LEU A 168 6.63 -13.78 8.08
C LEU A 168 5.99 -12.43 8.40
N HIS A 169 6.50 -11.35 7.82
CA HIS A 169 5.94 -10.01 8.02
C HIS A 169 4.51 -9.95 7.45
N GLU A 170 4.32 -10.37 6.21
CA GLU A 170 3.00 -10.39 5.57
C GLU A 170 2.02 -11.36 6.26
N GLU A 171 2.51 -12.53 6.69
CA GLU A 171 1.70 -13.48 7.44
C GLU A 171 1.28 -12.93 8.80
N THR A 172 2.12 -12.12 9.43
CA THR A 172 1.77 -11.46 10.69
C THR A 172 0.56 -10.54 10.50
N HIS A 173 0.53 -9.75 9.42
CA HIS A 173 -0.65 -8.94 9.09
C HIS A 173 -1.88 -9.79 8.78
N ARG A 174 -1.71 -10.86 7.99
CA ARG A 174 -2.80 -11.81 7.71
C ARG A 174 -3.41 -12.35 9.01
N VAL A 175 -2.57 -12.73 9.96
CA VAL A 175 -3.00 -13.25 11.27
C VAL A 175 -3.63 -12.15 12.12
N GLN A 176 -3.08 -10.94 12.17
CA GLN A 176 -3.69 -9.80 12.88
C GLN A 176 -5.14 -9.55 12.40
N PHE A 177 -5.34 -9.40 11.09
CA PHE A 177 -6.66 -9.14 10.52
C PHE A 177 -7.58 -10.37 10.51
N GLY A 178 -7.03 -11.57 10.55
CA GLY A 178 -7.81 -12.81 10.58
C GLY A 178 -8.18 -13.29 11.99
N ALA A 179 -7.39 -12.97 13.00
CA ALA A 179 -7.60 -13.38 14.39
C ALA A 179 -8.34 -12.33 15.23
N VAL A 180 -8.37 -11.05 14.77
CA VAL A 180 -9.04 -9.94 15.46
C VAL A 180 -10.26 -9.49 14.66
N PRO A 181 -11.49 -9.96 14.99
CA PRO A 181 -12.65 -9.82 14.11
C PRO A 181 -13.06 -8.38 13.80
N TRP A 182 -12.87 -7.46 14.75
CA TRP A 182 -13.27 -6.05 14.59
C TRP A 182 -12.28 -5.24 13.74
N LEU A 183 -11.05 -5.73 13.57
CA LEU A 183 -9.94 -4.92 13.05
C LEU A 183 -10.15 -4.51 11.59
N ARG A 184 -10.62 -5.45 10.75
CA ARG A 184 -10.92 -5.17 9.35
C ARG A 184 -12.01 -4.12 9.21
N ASP A 185 -13.13 -4.33 9.91
CA ASP A 185 -14.29 -3.43 9.83
C ASP A 185 -13.98 -2.04 10.36
N HIS A 186 -13.17 -1.95 11.42
CA HIS A 186 -12.71 -0.67 11.95
C HIS A 186 -11.83 0.08 10.94
N MET A 187 -10.82 -0.57 10.35
CA MET A 187 -9.97 0.03 9.32
C MET A 187 -10.80 0.50 8.12
N MET A 188 -11.76 -0.32 7.67
CA MET A 188 -12.67 0.03 6.58
C MET A 188 -13.60 1.20 6.94
N GLY A 189 -14.01 1.28 8.21
CA GLY A 189 -14.76 2.40 8.76
C GLY A 189 -13.99 3.70 8.64
N GLU A 190 -12.75 3.74 9.11
CA GLU A 190 -11.92 4.94 9.05
C GLU A 190 -11.66 5.38 7.60
N ILE A 191 -11.41 4.44 6.68
CA ILE A 191 -11.23 4.77 5.25
C ILE A 191 -12.51 5.36 4.65
N ARG A 192 -13.67 4.77 4.95
CA ARG A 192 -14.96 5.28 4.48
C ARG A 192 -15.26 6.65 5.05
N ASP A 193 -14.97 6.88 6.33
CA ASP A 193 -15.16 8.17 6.98
C ASP A 193 -14.23 9.23 6.36
N PHE A 194 -12.99 8.86 6.03
CA PHE A 194 -12.04 9.75 5.35
C PHE A 194 -12.56 10.20 3.97
N VAL A 195 -13.04 9.23 3.19
CA VAL A 195 -13.66 9.49 1.89
C VAL A 195 -14.92 10.34 2.05
N ALA A 196 -15.74 10.06 3.07
CA ALA A 196 -16.97 10.79 3.34
C ALA A 196 -16.71 12.26 3.75
N ALA A 197 -15.65 12.50 4.53
CA ALA A 197 -15.22 13.82 4.99
C ALA A 197 -14.54 14.66 3.89
N THR A 198 -14.29 14.07 2.71
CA THR A 198 -13.73 14.79 1.56
C THR A 198 -14.75 15.77 1.00
N ASP A 199 -14.52 17.07 1.23
CA ASP A 199 -15.32 18.11 0.60
C ASP A 199 -14.98 18.21 -0.89
N VAL A 200 -16.02 18.10 -1.71
CA VAL A 200 -15.98 18.16 -3.17
C VAL A 200 -16.48 19.49 -3.72
N ASP A 201 -16.76 20.48 -2.86
CA ASP A 201 -17.10 21.82 -3.29
C ASP A 201 -15.93 22.46 -4.07
N PRO A 202 -16.15 22.90 -5.34
CA PRO A 202 -15.12 23.57 -6.13
C PRO A 202 -14.50 24.79 -5.44
N ALA A 203 -15.28 25.52 -4.63
CA ALA A 203 -14.77 26.68 -3.88
C ALA A 203 -13.79 26.25 -2.78
N ALA A 204 -14.16 25.23 -2.00
CA ALA A 204 -13.31 24.66 -0.96
C ALA A 204 -12.04 24.02 -1.55
N LEU A 205 -12.15 23.34 -2.69
CA LEU A 205 -10.99 22.78 -3.41
C LEU A 205 -10.05 23.88 -3.91
N ALA A 206 -10.59 24.97 -4.47
CA ALA A 206 -9.79 26.10 -4.93
C ALA A 206 -9.12 26.85 -3.76
N GLU A 207 -9.76 26.93 -2.61
CA GLU A 207 -9.17 27.48 -1.37
C GLU A 207 -8.00 26.62 -0.88
N ARG A 208 -8.17 25.29 -0.83
CA ARG A 208 -7.10 24.35 -0.47
C ARG A 208 -5.90 24.41 -1.42
N LEU A 209 -6.14 24.47 -2.73
CA LEU A 209 -5.07 24.61 -3.71
C LEU A 209 -4.31 25.93 -3.53
N ARG A 210 -4.99 27.02 -3.18
CA ARG A 210 -4.33 28.30 -2.86
C ARG A 210 -3.54 28.22 -1.56
N ALA A 211 -4.08 27.58 -0.52
CA ALA A 211 -3.39 27.37 0.75
C ALA A 211 -2.10 26.54 0.55
N ALA A 212 -2.19 25.43 -0.19
CA ALA A 212 -1.03 24.61 -0.53
C ALA A 212 0.01 25.37 -1.35
N ALA A 213 -0.42 26.16 -2.34
CA ALA A 213 0.48 26.99 -3.13
C ALA A 213 1.16 28.07 -2.28
N ALA A 214 0.45 28.66 -1.32
CA ALA A 214 1.01 29.64 -0.39
C ALA A 214 2.06 29.02 0.54
N VAL A 215 1.80 27.83 1.09
CA VAL A 215 2.75 27.06 1.91
C VAL A 215 3.99 26.67 1.11
N ALA A 216 3.80 26.18 -0.13
CA ALA A 216 4.92 25.85 -1.02
C ALA A 216 5.74 27.11 -1.37
N TYR A 217 5.09 28.24 -1.62
CA TYR A 217 5.76 29.50 -1.91
C TYR A 217 6.54 30.04 -0.71
N SER A 218 5.96 30.00 0.49
CA SER A 218 6.67 30.42 1.72
C SER A 218 7.85 29.50 2.02
N ALA A 219 7.72 28.18 1.82
CA ALA A 219 8.81 27.23 2.01
C ALA A 219 9.99 27.49 1.04
N ILE A 220 9.70 27.90 -0.20
CA ILE A 220 10.74 28.28 -1.17
C ILE A 220 11.38 29.63 -0.82
N ARG A 221 10.59 30.59 -0.33
CA ARG A 221 11.05 31.96 -0.07
C ARG A 221 11.84 32.11 1.22
N ASP A 222 11.39 31.44 2.28
CA ASP A 222 11.94 31.62 3.63
C ASP A 222 13.16 30.71 3.90
N GLY A 223 13.59 29.93 2.90
CA GLY A 223 14.77 29.08 2.96
C GLY A 223 14.47 27.73 3.63
N PHE A 224 14.33 26.70 2.81
CA PHE A 224 14.12 25.33 3.25
C PHE A 224 15.24 24.87 4.20
N ASP A 225 14.91 24.49 5.44
CA ASP A 225 15.78 23.75 6.35
C ASP A 225 15.42 22.25 6.27
N PRO A 226 16.18 21.45 5.49
CA PRO A 226 15.90 20.03 5.26
C PRO A 226 16.01 19.15 6.51
N ASP A 227 16.60 19.63 7.61
CA ASP A 227 16.74 18.87 8.87
C ASP A 227 15.54 19.04 9.82
N SER A 228 14.56 19.88 9.47
CA SER A 228 13.32 20.00 10.25
C SER A 228 12.37 18.84 9.92
N THR A 229 12.07 18.02 10.93
CA THR A 229 11.19 16.84 10.84
C THR A 229 9.71 17.15 10.57
N ASP A 230 9.35 18.43 10.36
CA ASP A 230 7.95 18.91 10.26
C ASP A 230 7.41 19.04 8.82
N THR A 231 8.27 18.97 7.79
CA THR A 231 7.90 19.51 6.48
C THR A 231 7.17 18.53 5.55
N GLY A 232 7.37 17.22 5.73
CA GLY A 232 6.66 16.18 4.95
C GLY A 232 5.18 16.07 5.32
N GLY A 233 4.82 16.37 6.57
CA GLY A 233 3.43 16.52 7.01
C GLY A 233 2.81 17.82 6.52
N SER A 234 3.59 18.90 6.43
CA SER A 234 3.09 20.27 6.20
C SER A 234 2.26 20.46 4.92
N LEU A 235 2.65 19.89 3.77
CA LEU A 235 1.89 20.06 2.52
C LEU A 235 0.61 19.22 2.44
N VAL A 236 0.65 18.01 3.01
CA VAL A 236 -0.50 17.09 3.04
C VAL A 236 -1.49 17.54 4.11
N GLU A 237 -1.00 17.98 5.28
CA GLU A 237 -1.81 18.57 6.35
C GLU A 237 -2.45 19.90 5.92
N ALA A 238 -1.75 20.75 5.15
CA ALA A 238 -2.28 22.03 4.68
C ALA A 238 -3.47 21.91 3.73
N VAL A 239 -3.67 20.74 3.11
CA VAL A 239 -4.76 20.48 2.15
C VAL A 239 -5.96 19.80 2.84
N GLN A 240 -5.80 19.29 4.06
CA GLN A 240 -6.81 18.49 4.74
C GLN A 240 -7.76 19.33 5.59
N THR A 241 -9.00 18.85 5.73
CA THR A 241 -9.93 19.40 6.74
C THR A 241 -9.56 18.90 8.13
N PRO A 242 -9.94 19.62 9.21
CA PRO A 242 -9.75 19.13 10.58
C PRO A 242 -10.35 17.73 10.81
N ALA A 243 -11.51 17.45 10.21
CA ALA A 243 -12.14 16.13 10.27
C ALA A 243 -11.31 15.05 9.55
N GLN A 244 -10.79 15.34 8.36
CA GLN A 244 -9.90 14.42 7.64
C GLN A 244 -8.60 14.15 8.40
N ARG A 245 -8.04 15.18 9.05
CA ARG A 245 -6.83 15.05 9.87
C ARG A 245 -7.06 14.08 11.04
N GLU A 246 -8.15 14.25 11.78
CA GLU A 246 -8.47 13.38 12.92
C GLU A 246 -8.63 11.92 12.48
N ILE A 247 -9.28 11.67 11.34
CA ILE A 247 -9.43 10.32 10.78
C ILE A 247 -8.06 9.74 10.39
N LEU A 248 -7.20 10.53 9.74
CA LEU A 248 -5.86 10.10 9.38
C LEU A 248 -4.97 9.82 10.59
N ASP A 249 -5.12 10.59 11.67
CA ASP A 249 -4.41 10.33 12.92
C ASP A 249 -4.82 8.96 13.49
N ARG A 250 -6.11 8.61 13.44
CA ARG A 250 -6.59 7.28 13.85
C ARG A 250 -6.07 6.16 12.95
N ILE A 251 -6.09 6.35 11.62
CA ILE A 251 -5.51 5.38 10.68
C ILE A 251 -4.01 5.19 10.94
N THR A 252 -3.29 6.29 11.13
CA THR A 252 -1.85 6.28 11.43
C THR A 252 -1.55 5.57 12.74
N ALA A 253 -2.32 5.85 13.79
CA ALA A 253 -2.18 5.19 15.08
C ALA A 253 -2.43 3.69 14.98
N LEU A 254 -3.47 3.27 14.25
CA LEU A 254 -3.78 1.86 14.03
C LEU A 254 -2.67 1.16 13.25
N MET A 255 -2.21 1.74 12.14
CA MET A 255 -1.09 1.19 11.37
C MET A 255 0.19 1.12 12.20
N SER A 256 0.48 2.13 13.01
CA SER A 256 1.65 2.13 13.91
C SER A 256 1.60 0.98 14.91
N LEU A 257 0.42 0.68 15.46
CA LEU A 257 0.22 -0.50 16.33
C LEU A 257 0.45 -1.81 15.56
N LEU A 258 -0.11 -1.95 14.37
CA LEU A 258 0.00 -3.17 13.56
C LEU A 258 1.44 -3.44 13.13
N GLU A 259 2.15 -2.41 12.66
CA GLU A 259 3.56 -2.47 12.27
C GLU A 259 4.46 -2.73 13.48
N GLY A 260 4.22 -2.06 14.61
CA GLY A 260 5.00 -2.28 15.84
C GLY A 260 4.84 -3.70 16.39
N HIS A 261 3.62 -4.24 16.34
CA HIS A 261 3.39 -5.65 16.68
C HIS A 261 4.03 -6.59 15.66
N ALA A 262 3.99 -6.28 14.36
CA ALA A 262 4.67 -7.07 13.35
C ALA A 262 6.18 -7.13 13.61
N ASP A 263 6.82 -6.00 13.91
CA ASP A 263 8.23 -5.94 14.28
C ASP A 263 8.55 -6.79 15.52
N TYR A 264 7.66 -6.78 16.53
CA TYR A 264 7.78 -7.62 17.72
C TYR A 264 7.69 -9.12 17.41
N VAL A 265 6.74 -9.53 16.56
CA VAL A 265 6.63 -10.93 16.09
C VAL A 265 7.86 -11.35 15.30
N MET A 266 8.36 -10.47 14.42
CA MET A 266 9.55 -10.72 13.63
C MET A 266 10.80 -10.93 14.50
N ASP A 267 10.93 -10.20 15.61
CA ASP A 267 12.00 -10.42 16.61
C ASP A 267 11.83 -11.72 17.38
N GLY A 268 10.59 -12.03 17.72
CA GLY A 268 10.22 -13.21 18.48
C GLY A 268 10.49 -14.53 17.80
N VAL A 269 10.15 -14.63 16.51
CA VAL A 269 10.45 -15.80 15.66
C VAL A 269 11.97 -16.05 15.59
N GLY A 270 12.74 -14.97 15.63
CA GLY A 270 14.14 -14.96 16.04
C GLY A 270 15.14 -15.65 15.09
N PRO A 271 16.43 -15.69 15.50
CA PRO A 271 17.52 -16.25 14.70
C PRO A 271 17.42 -17.75 14.42
N SER A 272 16.61 -18.48 15.20
CA SER A 272 16.36 -19.92 15.00
C SER A 272 15.66 -20.21 13.68
N VAL A 273 14.84 -19.27 13.18
CA VAL A 273 14.14 -19.41 11.90
C VAL A 273 14.82 -18.58 10.81
N ILE A 274 15.30 -17.38 11.13
CA ILE A 274 16.03 -16.50 10.21
C ILE A 274 17.36 -16.09 10.84
N PRO A 275 18.43 -16.86 10.61
CA PRO A 275 19.75 -16.58 11.19
C PRO A 275 20.26 -15.16 10.93
N SER A 276 19.95 -14.58 9.75
CA SER A 276 20.39 -13.24 9.36
C SER A 276 19.40 -12.11 9.64
N VAL A 277 18.36 -12.31 10.46
CA VAL A 277 17.28 -11.32 10.72
C VAL A 277 17.80 -9.95 11.14
N VAL A 278 18.80 -9.90 12.03
CA VAL A 278 19.41 -8.64 12.50
C VAL A 278 20.07 -7.86 11.35
N LYS A 279 20.76 -8.57 10.45
CA LYS A 279 21.41 -7.97 9.27
C LYS A 279 20.37 -7.45 8.28
N ILE A 280 19.30 -8.22 8.04
CA ILE A 280 18.20 -7.81 7.17
C ILE A 280 17.56 -6.52 7.70
N ARG A 281 17.21 -6.49 8.99
CA ARG A 281 16.62 -5.31 9.64
C ARG A 281 17.51 -4.08 9.55
N ALA A 282 18.80 -4.21 9.85
CA ALA A 282 19.74 -3.10 9.79
C ALA A 282 19.79 -2.47 8.38
N LYS A 283 19.81 -3.31 7.33
CA LYS A 283 19.79 -2.82 5.94
C LYS A 283 18.45 -2.18 5.57
N PHE A 284 17.33 -2.72 6.05
CA PHE A 284 16.02 -2.16 5.79
C PHE A 284 15.81 -0.80 6.48
N GLN A 285 16.28 -0.67 7.72
CA GLN A 285 16.26 0.60 8.46
C GLN A 285 17.15 1.66 7.82
N ALA A 286 18.34 1.27 7.34
CA ALA A 286 19.22 2.18 6.59
C ALA A 286 18.52 2.69 5.32
N ARG A 287 17.89 1.79 4.56
CA ARG A 287 17.13 2.14 3.35
C ARG A 287 15.93 3.06 3.64
N ARG A 288 15.18 2.83 4.73
CA ARG A 288 14.08 3.72 5.14
C ARG A 288 14.60 5.13 5.45
N LYS A 289 15.72 5.25 6.16
CA LYS A 289 16.36 6.55 6.44
C LYS A 289 16.84 7.25 5.17
N GLU A 290 17.39 6.51 4.21
CA GLU A 290 17.82 7.06 2.92
C GLU A 290 16.64 7.51 2.06
N ALA A 291 15.56 6.72 1.99
CA ALA A 291 14.33 7.10 1.29
C ALA A 291 13.74 8.39 1.86
N ASN A 292 13.64 8.48 3.18
CA ASN A 292 13.17 9.69 3.86
C ASN A 292 14.08 10.91 3.62
N ARG A 293 15.37 10.72 3.32
CA ARG A 293 16.32 11.81 2.99
C ARG A 293 16.30 12.22 1.52
N VAL A 294 15.83 11.36 0.62
CA VAL A 294 15.67 11.64 -0.82
C VAL A 294 14.30 12.21 -1.13
N GLU A 295 13.32 11.99 -0.24
CA GLU A 295 12.01 12.65 -0.24
C GLU A 295 11.99 13.97 0.56
N GLN A 296 13.16 14.40 1.07
CA GLN A 296 13.44 15.72 1.67
C GLN A 296 14.00 16.69 0.63
#